data_AF-A0A5N6Y1J3-F1
#
_entry.id   AF-A0A5N6Y1J3-F1
#
_cell.length_a   1.000
_cell.length_b   1.000
_cell.length_c   1.000
_cell.angle_alpha   90.00
_cell.angle_beta   90.00
_cell.angle_gamma   90.00
#
_symmetry.space_group_name_H-M   'P 1'
#
loop_
_entity.id
_entity.type
_entity.pdbx_description
1 polymer ?
#
loop_
_entity_poly.entity_id
_entity_poly.type
_entity_poly.pdbx_seq_one_letter_code
_entity_poly.pdbx_strand_id
1 'polypeptide(L)'
;MPRRVIASGRSCLECRRRKIKCDRSLPCAYCVRTHIHCTYPQPKTGQDADHSVDSDLVGRVESIECKFQSLERTLAQIKQLLHTNPPLSGQEQNQLRPVRLSFTIQRN
;
A
#
# COMPACT_ATOMS: atom_id res chain seq x y z
N MET A 1 -31.27 -2.40 -44.07
CA MET A 1 -30.15 -1.73 -43.38
C MET A 1 -30.44 -1.68 -41.88
N PRO A 2 -29.75 -2.44 -41.01
CA PRO A 2 -30.04 -2.42 -39.59
C PRO A 2 -29.67 -1.04 -39.00
N ARG A 3 -30.66 -0.36 -38.42
CA ARG A 3 -30.45 0.90 -37.68
C ARG A 3 -29.56 0.58 -36.48
N ARG A 4 -28.28 0.99 -36.53
CA ARG A 4 -27.32 0.75 -35.46
C ARG A 4 -27.85 1.41 -34.17
N VAL A 5 -28.32 0.58 -33.23
CA VAL A 5 -28.81 1.03 -31.92
C VAL A 5 -27.63 1.71 -31.21
N ILE A 6 -27.71 3.01 -31.04
CA ILE A 6 -26.72 3.76 -30.27
C ILE A 6 -27.08 3.50 -28.80
N ALA A 7 -26.40 2.55 -28.17
CA ALA A 7 -26.53 2.32 -26.74
C ALA A 7 -26.30 3.65 -25.99
N SER A 8 -27.18 3.96 -25.03
CA SER A 8 -27.20 5.21 -24.23
C SER A 8 -26.06 5.30 -23.20
N GLY A 9 -24.86 4.84 -23.56
CA GLY A 9 -23.65 4.99 -22.75
C GLY A 9 -22.94 6.31 -23.01
N ARG A 10 -22.25 6.83 -21.99
CA ARG A 10 -21.35 7.99 -22.15
C ARG A 10 -20.17 7.61 -23.05
N SER A 11 -19.85 8.45 -24.04
CA SER A 11 -18.61 8.31 -24.83
C SER A 11 -17.39 8.38 -23.91
N CYS A 12 -16.30 7.69 -24.27
CA CYS A 12 -15.01 7.85 -23.57
C CYS A 12 -14.56 9.32 -23.60
N LEU A 13 -13.66 9.68 -22.68
CA LEU A 13 -13.15 11.04 -22.51
C LEU A 13 -12.47 11.55 -23.79
N GLU A 14 -11.67 10.71 -24.45
CA GLU A 14 -10.98 11.10 -25.69
C GLU A 14 -11.93 11.32 -26.87
N CYS A 15 -12.88 10.42 -27.11
CA CYS A 15 -13.85 10.62 -28.19
C CYS A 15 -14.78 11.81 -27.92
N ARG A 16 -15.11 12.07 -26.64
CA ARG A 16 -15.84 13.28 -26.24
C ARG A 16 -15.05 14.55 -26.52
N ARG A 17 -13.78 14.60 -26.10
CA ARG A 17 -12.89 15.75 -26.31
C ARG A 17 -12.70 16.04 -27.80
N ARG A 18 -12.54 14.99 -28.61
CA ARG A 18 -12.37 15.08 -30.07
C ARG A 18 -13.69 15.25 -30.82
N LYS A 19 -14.84 15.21 -30.14
CA LYS A 19 -16.20 15.30 -30.71
C LYS A 19 -16.47 14.28 -31.83
N ILE A 20 -15.94 13.06 -31.68
CA ILE A 20 -16.12 11.96 -32.64
C ILE A 20 -17.03 10.86 -32.08
N LYS A 21 -17.55 10.01 -32.96
CA LYS A 21 -18.39 8.87 -32.57
C LYS A 21 -17.56 7.83 -31.79
N CYS A 22 -17.95 7.58 -30.55
CA CYS A 22 -17.42 6.48 -29.74
C CYS A 22 -18.23 5.20 -30.01
N ASP A 23 -17.54 4.10 -30.30
CA ASP A 23 -18.11 2.76 -30.43
C ASP A 23 -18.39 2.10 -29.06
N ARG A 24 -17.90 2.71 -27.97
CA ARG A 24 -18.16 2.33 -26.58
C ARG A 24 -17.67 0.93 -26.18
N SER A 25 -16.81 0.31 -26.99
CA SER A 25 -16.01 -0.84 -26.55
C SER A 25 -14.97 -0.39 -25.51
N LEU A 26 -14.50 -1.31 -24.68
CA LEU A 26 -13.49 -1.03 -23.65
C LEU A 26 -12.23 -1.86 -23.95
N PRO A 27 -11.14 -1.25 -24.47
CA PRO A 27 -10.98 0.14 -24.94
C PRO A 27 -11.70 0.44 -26.27
N CYS A 28 -12.03 1.71 -26.53
CA CYS A 28 -12.76 2.11 -27.73
C CYS A 28 -11.94 1.86 -29.01
N ALA A 29 -12.53 1.42 -30.13
CA ALA A 29 -11.79 1.07 -31.36
C ALA A 29 -10.99 2.25 -31.93
N TYR A 30 -11.48 3.48 -31.79
CA TYR A 30 -10.70 4.67 -32.14
C TYR A 30 -9.43 4.74 -31.27
N CYS A 31 -9.61 4.59 -29.96
CA CYS A 31 -8.57 4.74 -28.96
C CYS A 31 -7.46 3.69 -29.14
N VAL A 32 -7.85 2.44 -29.46
CA VAL A 32 -6.94 1.35 -29.80
C VAL A 32 -6.10 1.70 -31.02
N ARG A 33 -6.73 2.10 -32.14
CA ARG A 33 -6.01 2.40 -33.40
C ARG A 33 -5.07 3.59 -33.28
N THR A 34 -5.41 4.57 -32.44
CA THR A 34 -4.57 5.75 -32.23
C THR A 34 -3.59 5.59 -31.06
N HIS A 35 -3.57 4.44 -30.40
CA HIS A 35 -2.74 4.16 -29.23
C HIS A 35 -2.86 5.23 -28.12
N ILE A 36 -4.08 5.72 -27.87
CA ILE A 36 -4.34 6.69 -26.80
C ILE A 36 -5.02 6.01 -25.62
N HIS A 37 -4.79 6.53 -24.42
CA HIS A 37 -5.39 6.02 -23.21
C HIS A 37 -6.92 6.23 -23.21
N CYS A 38 -7.68 5.14 -23.23
CA CYS A 38 -9.14 5.17 -23.29
C CYS A 38 -9.75 5.13 -21.89
N THR A 39 -10.25 6.27 -21.43
CA THR A 39 -10.91 6.39 -20.13
C THR A 39 -12.37 6.77 -20.28
N TYR A 40 -13.22 6.22 -19.44
CA TYR A 40 -14.64 6.59 -19.34
C TYR A 40 -14.85 7.38 -18.06
N PRO A 41 -15.73 8.39 -18.04
CA PRO A 41 -16.02 9.09 -16.80
C PRO A 41 -16.64 8.11 -15.81
N GLN A 42 -16.13 8.10 -14.58
CA GLN A 42 -16.83 7.39 -13.51
C GLN A 42 -18.22 8.01 -13.33
N PRO A 43 -19.24 7.20 -12.98
CA PRO A 43 -20.51 7.75 -12.51
C PRO A 43 -20.18 8.70 -11.36
N LYS A 44 -20.62 9.96 -11.48
CA LYS A 44 -20.48 10.94 -10.40
C LYS A 44 -21.38 10.47 -9.27
N THR A 45 -20.85 9.66 -8.36
CA THR A 45 -21.35 9.65 -6.99
C THR A 45 -21.00 11.02 -6.43
N GLY A 46 -21.98 11.71 -5.83
CA GLY A 46 -21.87 13.12 -5.45
C GLY A 46 -20.60 13.45 -4.68
N GLN A 47 -20.15 14.69 -4.81
CA GLN A 47 -18.91 15.23 -4.23
C GLN A 47 -18.92 15.26 -2.69
N ASP A 48 -19.97 14.76 -2.05
CA ASP A 48 -20.12 14.63 -0.61
C ASP A 48 -19.55 13.29 -0.07
N ALA A 49 -19.17 12.35 -0.95
CA ALA A 49 -18.60 11.06 -0.55
C ALA A 49 -17.07 11.09 -0.33
N ASP A 50 -16.38 12.12 -0.82
CA ASP A 50 -14.91 12.20 -0.75
C ASP A 50 -14.42 12.41 0.69
N HIS A 51 -15.12 13.26 1.47
CA HIS A 51 -14.83 13.47 2.89
C HIS A 51 -15.29 12.31 3.79
N SER A 52 -16.34 11.58 3.41
CA SER A 52 -16.82 10.41 4.17
C SER A 52 -15.83 9.25 4.10
N VAL A 53 -15.26 8.98 2.92
CA VAL A 53 -14.26 7.91 2.77
C VAL A 53 -12.98 8.27 3.52
N ASP A 54 -12.54 9.53 3.43
CA ASP A 54 -11.36 9.99 4.17
C ASP A 54 -11.56 9.90 5.69
N SER A 55 -12.72 10.33 6.21
CA SER A 55 -13.07 10.18 7.63
C SER A 55 -13.10 8.72 8.09
N ASP A 56 -13.65 7.82 7.27
CA ASP A 56 -13.69 6.38 7.60
C ASP A 56 -12.29 5.75 7.62
N LEU A 57 -11.41 6.19 6.71
CA LEU A 57 -10.01 5.74 6.67
C LEU A 57 -9.24 6.26 7.89
N VAL A 58 -9.41 7.53 8.25
CA VAL A 58 -8.79 8.13 9.45
C VAL A 58 -9.24 7.39 10.70
N GLY A 59 -10.55 7.19 10.88
CA GLY A 59 -11.06 6.44 12.04
C GLY A 59 -10.56 4.99 12.08
N ARG A 60 -10.35 4.36 10.92
CA ARG A 60 -9.76 3.02 10.85
C ARG A 60 -8.28 3.02 11.22
N VAL A 61 -7.52 4.04 10.85
CA VAL A 61 -6.10 4.20 11.24
C VAL A 61 -5.99 4.40 12.75
N GLU A 62 -6.78 5.30 13.33
CA GLU A 62 -6.82 5.51 14.79
C GLU A 62 -7.16 4.23 15.56
N SER A 63 -8.12 3.44 15.06
CA SER A 63 -8.47 2.14 15.65
C SER A 63 -7.30 1.15 15.58
N ILE A 64 -6.55 1.14 14.48
CA ILE A 64 -5.38 0.27 14.31
C ILE A 64 -4.28 0.70 15.27
N GLU A 65 -3.98 1.99 15.37
CA GLU A 65 -2.96 2.52 16.30
C GLU A 65 -3.29 2.17 17.76
N CYS A 66 -4.55 2.34 18.16
CA CYS A 66 -5.03 1.93 19.48
C CYS A 66 -4.80 0.43 19.74
N LYS A 67 -5.14 -0.43 18.76
CA LYS A 67 -4.92 -1.88 18.87
C LYS A 67 -3.44 -2.23 18.94
N PHE A 68 -2.61 -1.56 18.16
CA PHE A 68 -1.17 -1.78 18.15
C PHE A 68 -0.56 -1.47 19.52
N GLN A 69 -0.91 -0.33 20.13
CA GLN A 69 -0.47 0.01 21.49
C GLN A 69 -0.96 -0.99 22.56
N SER A 70 -2.16 -1.54 22.38
CA SER A 70 -2.67 -2.60 23.26
C SER A 70 -1.85 -3.87 23.14
N LEU A 71 -1.57 -4.30 21.90
CA LEU A 71 -0.71 -5.46 21.63
C LEU A 71 0.70 -5.27 22.19
N GLU A 72 1.31 -4.11 22.00
CA GLU A 72 2.64 -3.79 22.57
C GLU A 72 2.65 -3.93 24.09
N ARG A 73 1.62 -3.43 24.78
CA ARG A 73 1.47 -3.57 26.24
C ARG A 73 1.35 -5.04 26.65
N THR A 74 0.50 -5.82 25.96
CA THR A 74 0.36 -7.25 26.24
C THR A 74 1.65 -8.02 25.99
N LEU A 75 2.37 -7.73 24.91
CA LEU A 75 3.67 -8.35 24.62
C LEU A 75 4.72 -7.99 25.67
N ALA A 76 4.77 -6.73 26.12
CA ALA A 76 5.65 -6.31 27.20
C ALA A 76 5.35 -7.06 28.50
N GLN A 77 4.07 -7.25 28.83
CA GLN A 77 3.63 -8.02 29.99
C GLN A 77 4.00 -9.51 29.87
N ILE A 78 3.75 -10.13 28.73
CA ILE A 78 4.15 -11.53 28.47
C ILE A 78 5.67 -11.68 28.63
N LYS A 79 6.45 -10.76 28.05
CA LYS A 79 7.91 -10.76 28.20
C LYS A 79 8.34 -10.69 29.66
N GLN A 80 7.71 -9.85 30.48
CA GLN A 80 8.00 -9.77 31.91
C GLN A 80 7.69 -11.09 32.64
N LEU A 81 6.55 -11.70 32.36
CA LEU A 81 6.16 -13.00 32.95
C LEU A 81 7.09 -14.14 32.51
N LEU A 82 7.62 -14.09 31.29
CA LEU A 82 8.64 -15.05 30.85
C LEU A 82 10.00 -14.82 31.54
N HIS A 83 10.34 -13.56 31.86
CA HIS A 83 11.57 -13.22 32.58
C HIS A 83 11.52 -13.46 34.10
N THR A 84 10.36 -13.79 34.70
CA THR A 84 10.28 -14.12 36.13
C THR A 84 10.84 -15.51 36.49
N ASN A 85 11.40 -16.25 35.54
CA ASN A 85 12.43 -17.24 35.84
C ASN A 85 13.80 -16.56 35.69
N PRO A 86 14.48 -16.17 36.78
CA PRO A 86 15.85 -15.70 36.65
C PRO A 86 16.70 -16.86 36.13
N PRO A 87 17.60 -16.63 35.16
CA PRO A 87 18.70 -17.56 34.97
C PRO A 87 19.56 -17.49 36.24
N LEU A 88 19.55 -18.56 37.03
CA LEU A 88 20.66 -18.86 37.91
C LEU A 88 21.89 -19.03 37.04
N SER A 89 22.95 -18.29 37.38
CA SER A 89 24.37 -18.50 37.03
C SER A 89 24.96 -17.55 35.98
N GLY A 90 26.03 -16.87 36.40
CA GLY A 90 27.13 -16.50 35.51
C GLY A 90 27.31 -15.01 35.26
N GLN A 91 27.85 -14.30 36.24
CA GLN A 91 28.66 -13.13 35.95
C GLN A 91 29.78 -13.55 34.99
N GLU A 92 29.83 -12.99 33.79
CA GLU A 92 31.10 -12.68 33.13
C GLU A 92 30.93 -11.38 32.35
N GLN A 93 31.20 -10.30 33.07
CA GLN A 93 31.43 -8.97 32.53
C GLN A 93 32.69 -9.05 31.66
N ASN A 94 32.56 -9.25 30.34
CA ASN A 94 33.69 -9.10 29.44
C ASN A 94 33.64 -7.72 28.76
N GLN A 95 34.04 -6.70 29.52
CA GLN A 95 34.45 -5.41 28.99
C GLN A 95 35.83 -5.55 28.32
N LEU A 96 35.91 -5.15 27.05
CA LEU A 96 37.06 -4.62 26.31
C LEU A 96 38.38 -5.43 26.28
N ARG A 97 38.76 -5.94 25.08
CA ARG A 97 40.10 -5.71 24.48
C ARG A 97 40.05 -5.72 22.95
N PRO A 98 40.68 -4.75 22.25
CA PRO A 98 40.92 -4.88 20.81
C PRO A 98 41.96 -5.97 20.58
N VAL A 99 41.64 -6.93 19.70
CA VAL A 99 42.57 -7.97 19.28
C VAL A 99 43.71 -7.30 18.51
N ARG A 100 44.92 -7.24 19.10
CA ARG A 100 46.15 -6.96 18.36
C ARG A 100 46.40 -8.13 17.42
N LEU A 101 46.26 -7.92 16.12
CA LEU A 101 46.76 -8.82 15.09
C LEU A 101 48.28 -8.69 15.02
N SER A 102 48.99 -9.55 15.75
CA SER A 102 50.43 -9.75 15.57
C SER A 102 50.64 -10.65 14.35
N PHE A 103 50.89 -10.07 13.19
CA PHE A 103 51.35 -10.83 12.03
C PHE A 103 52.85 -11.12 12.17
N THR A 104 53.21 -12.36 12.49
CA THR A 104 54.54 -12.91 12.19
C THR A 104 54.51 -13.51 10.78
N ILE A 105 55.11 -12.81 9.82
CA ILE A 105 55.37 -13.39 8.49
C ILE A 105 56.72 -14.11 8.58
N GLN A 106 56.66 -15.44 8.57
CA GLN A 106 57.79 -16.35 8.42
C GLN A 106 57.65 -17.06 7.06
N ARG A 107 58.40 -16.65 6.03
CA ARG A 107 58.77 -17.45 4.83
C ARG A 107 60.06 -16.85 4.25
N ASN A 108 61.22 -17.48 4.49
CA ASN A 108 61.90 -18.48 3.64
C ASN A 108 62.42 -17.92 2.33
#